data_AF-A0ABD5WLC8-F1
#
_entry.id   AF-A0ABD5WLC8-F1
#
_cell.length_a   1.000
_cell.length_b   1.000
_cell.length_c   1.000
_cell.angle_alpha   90.00
_cell.angle_beta   90.00
_cell.angle_gamma   90.00
#
_symmetry.space_group_name_H-M   'P 1'
#
loop_
_entity.id
_entity.type
_entity.pdbx_description
1 polymer ?
#
loop_
_entity_poly.entity_id
_entity_poly.type
_entity_poly.pdbx_seq_one_letter_code
_entity_poly.pdbx_strand_id
1 'polypeptide(L)'
;MASVDTDLANELSHHDEYFTARELVQYLERHHAVEGPGVPRDLVEAYAEELDYDSERFDTSLEDRLTDARSWQPGDRIYRIGDNVSIYPASWHERLADTTDLADYVEVMLESVRAPEGVEIDRGSLGVTQDDLLTAVEIVGEMDRSDSRRLLKNQRLEGSLVLYAFQNPEEIVRLPEETATDV
;
A
#
# COMPACT_ATOMS: atom_id res chain seq x y z
N MET A 1 14.80 21.02 8.25
CA MET A 1 14.05 20.33 9.31
C MET A 1 12.67 20.07 8.74
N ALA A 2 12.35 18.81 8.51
CA ALA A 2 10.99 18.43 8.16
C ALA A 2 10.07 18.84 9.32
N SER A 3 8.92 19.45 9.01
CA SER A 3 8.00 19.91 10.05
C SER A 3 7.04 18.78 10.39
N VAL A 4 7.07 18.32 11.63
CA VAL A 4 6.10 17.35 12.15
C VAL A 4 4.74 18.02 12.27
N ASP A 5 3.68 17.33 11.83
CA ASP A 5 2.31 17.72 12.16
C ASP A 5 2.00 17.26 13.59
N THR A 6 1.83 18.22 14.49
CA THR A 6 1.62 17.98 15.92
C THR A 6 0.28 17.29 16.22
N ASP A 7 -0.76 17.53 15.42
CA ASP A 7 -2.04 16.86 15.61
C ASP A 7 -1.91 15.37 15.24
N LEU A 8 -1.20 15.07 14.15
CA LEU A 8 -0.91 13.70 13.73
C LEU A 8 0.01 12.97 14.71
N ALA A 9 1.04 13.65 15.21
CA ALA A 9 1.96 13.09 16.21
C ALA A 9 1.22 12.77 17.52
N ASN A 10 0.30 13.64 17.95
CA ASN A 10 -0.57 13.34 19.09
C ASN A 10 -1.47 12.13 18.81
N GLU A 11 -2.07 12.01 17.63
CA GLU A 11 -2.88 10.83 17.29
C GLU A 11 -2.05 9.54 17.39
N LEU A 12 -0.85 9.55 16.81
CA LEU A 12 0.11 8.45 16.87
C LEU A 12 0.55 8.11 18.29
N SER A 13 0.77 9.11 19.15
CA SER A 13 1.18 8.88 20.54
C SER A 13 0.08 8.26 21.41
N HIS A 14 -1.19 8.39 21.01
CA HIS A 14 -2.33 7.79 21.72
C HIS A 14 -2.61 6.35 21.29
N HIS A 15 -1.92 5.83 20.27
CA HIS A 15 -1.95 4.41 19.96
C HIS A 15 -1.15 3.63 21.02
N ASP A 16 -1.78 2.65 21.68
CA ASP A 16 -1.17 1.80 22.72
C ASP A 16 0.00 0.92 22.20
N GLU A 17 0.17 0.81 20.88
CA GLU A 17 1.18 -0.03 20.23
C GLU A 17 2.22 0.81 19.51
N TYR A 18 3.51 0.49 19.73
CA TYR A 18 4.61 1.08 18.97
C TYR A 18 4.56 0.55 17.54
N PHE A 19 4.49 1.46 16.58
CA PHE A 19 4.59 1.12 15.18
C PHE A 19 6.00 0.61 14.84
N THR A 20 6.06 -0.41 14.00
CA THR A 20 7.28 -0.76 13.28
C THR A 20 7.66 0.37 12.30
N ALA A 21 8.91 0.37 11.83
CA ALA A 21 9.38 1.37 10.86
C ALA A 21 8.51 1.39 9.58
N ARG A 22 8.07 0.22 9.09
CA ARG A 22 7.17 0.15 7.93
C ARG A 22 5.79 0.72 8.23
N GLU A 23 5.23 0.40 9.39
CA GLU A 23 3.89 0.91 9.72
C GLU A 23 3.89 2.42 9.93
N LEU A 24 4.96 2.99 10.51
CA LEU A 24 5.10 4.45 10.59
C LEU A 24 5.17 5.08 9.19
N VAL A 25 5.97 4.52 8.27
CA VAL A 25 6.03 4.99 6.88
C VAL A 25 4.65 4.87 6.21
N GLN A 26 3.98 3.72 6.33
CA GLN A 26 2.64 3.50 5.80
C GLN A 26 1.64 4.53 6.33
N TYR A 27 1.69 4.82 7.63
CA TYR A 27 0.78 5.78 8.24
C TYR A 27 1.07 7.20 7.74
N LEU A 28 2.33 7.60 7.67
CA LEU A 28 2.72 8.92 7.15
C LEU A 28 2.35 9.09 5.67
N GLU A 29 2.55 8.09 4.82
CA GLU A 29 2.13 8.14 3.41
C GLU A 29 0.62 8.35 3.23
N ARG A 30 -0.18 7.91 4.20
CA ARG A 30 -1.64 8.01 4.14
C ARG A 30 -2.20 9.30 4.72
N HIS A 31 -1.49 9.87 5.70
CA HIS A 31 -2.04 10.94 6.54
C HIS A 31 -1.24 12.24 6.49
N HIS A 32 0.01 12.22 6.04
CA HIS A 32 0.84 13.40 5.88
C HIS A 32 0.97 13.75 4.40
N ALA A 33 0.33 14.83 3.97
CA ALA A 33 0.38 15.27 2.58
C ALA A 33 1.81 15.68 2.20
N VAL A 34 2.37 14.99 1.20
CA VAL A 34 3.71 15.22 0.64
C VAL A 34 3.61 15.36 -0.87
N GLU A 35 4.53 16.11 -1.48
CA GLU A 35 4.56 16.24 -2.94
C GLU A 35 5.24 15.02 -3.58
N GLY A 36 4.49 14.26 -4.37
CA GLY A 36 5.00 13.13 -5.13
C GLY A 36 5.08 11.81 -4.34
N PRO A 37 5.64 10.75 -4.95
CA PRO A 37 5.59 9.40 -4.39
C PRO A 37 6.48 9.23 -3.16
N GLY A 38 5.89 8.63 -2.11
CA GLY A 38 6.57 8.33 -0.85
C GLY A 38 6.78 9.54 0.04
N VAL A 39 7.21 9.29 1.27
CA VAL A 39 7.49 10.31 2.28
C VAL A 39 9.00 10.59 2.38
N PRO A 40 9.40 11.85 2.60
CA PRO A 40 10.81 12.16 2.85
C PRO A 40 11.35 11.40 4.05
N ARG A 41 12.54 10.79 3.94
CA ARG A 41 13.15 10.05 5.04
C ARG A 41 13.31 10.89 6.30
N ASP A 42 13.81 12.13 6.15
CA ASP A 42 13.99 13.07 7.25
C ASP A 42 12.68 13.37 8.00
N LEU A 43 11.52 13.27 7.33
CA LEU A 43 10.21 13.43 7.96
C LEU A 43 9.89 12.23 8.84
N VAL A 44 10.13 11.01 8.36
CA VAL A 44 9.93 9.78 9.13
C VAL A 44 10.78 9.78 10.41
N GLU A 45 12.04 10.18 10.29
CA GLU A 45 12.95 10.31 11.44
C GLU A 45 12.47 11.36 12.44
N ALA A 46 11.97 12.50 11.96
CA ALA A 46 11.42 13.54 12.84
C ALA A 46 10.17 13.07 13.61
N TYR A 47 9.30 12.28 12.99
CA TYR A 47 8.17 11.67 13.70
C TYR A 47 8.62 10.61 14.71
N ALA A 48 9.63 9.81 14.38
CA ALA A 48 10.17 8.85 15.34
C ALA A 48 10.77 9.54 16.57
N GLU A 49 11.46 10.67 16.39
CA GLU A 49 11.97 11.49 17.50
C GLU A 49 10.82 12.08 18.34
N GLU A 50 9.80 12.66 17.72
CA GLU A 50 8.65 13.24 18.43
C GLU A 50 7.85 12.18 19.22
N LEU A 51 7.80 10.94 18.72
CA LEU A 51 7.11 9.82 19.39
C LEU A 51 7.98 9.13 20.46
N ASP A 52 9.13 9.71 20.82
CA ASP A 52 10.08 9.18 21.79
C ASP A 52 10.61 7.78 21.43
N TYR A 53 10.76 7.47 20.13
CA TYR A 53 11.35 6.21 19.71
C TYR A 53 12.86 6.23 19.99
N ASP A 54 13.42 5.06 20.30
CA ASP A 54 14.87 4.90 20.35
C ASP A 54 15.45 5.10 18.94
N SER A 55 16.07 6.26 18.73
CA SER A 55 16.57 6.69 17.41
C SER A 55 17.53 5.69 16.76
N GLU A 56 18.47 5.12 17.51
CA GLU A 56 19.43 4.13 17.00
C GLU A 56 18.73 2.84 16.57
N ARG A 57 17.77 2.37 17.39
CA ARG A 57 16.98 1.18 17.09
C ARG A 57 16.04 1.41 15.91
N PHE A 58 15.44 2.59 15.81
CA PHE A 58 14.54 2.95 14.72
C PHE A 58 15.29 3.04 13.39
N ASP A 59 16.41 3.76 13.34
CA ASP A 59 17.23 3.89 12.14
C ASP A 59 17.73 2.52 11.66
N THR A 60 18.22 1.67 12.57
CA THR A 60 18.60 0.29 12.24
C THR A 60 17.43 -0.49 11.63
N SER A 61 16.24 -0.38 12.24
CA SER A 61 15.03 -1.06 11.80
C SER A 61 14.55 -0.57 10.42
N LEU A 62 14.71 0.72 10.13
CA LEU A 62 14.41 1.33 8.84
C LEU A 62 15.39 0.85 7.76
N GLU A 63 16.70 0.90 8.04
CA GLU A 63 17.76 0.47 7.13
C GLU A 63 17.66 -1.02 6.76
N ASP A 64 17.37 -1.89 7.73
CA ASP A 64 17.25 -3.34 7.49
C ASP A 64 16.13 -3.70 6.49
N ARG A 65 15.12 -2.83 6.39
CA ARG A 65 13.95 -3.01 5.52
C ARG A 65 14.10 -2.30 4.18
N LEU A 66 14.99 -1.32 4.10
CA LEU A 66 15.15 -0.44 2.96
C LEU A 66 15.70 -1.21 1.75
N THR A 67 15.13 -0.96 0.57
CA THR A 67 15.53 -1.61 -0.67
C THR A 67 15.45 -0.68 -1.87
N ASP A 68 16.39 -0.83 -2.81
CA ASP A 68 16.40 -0.19 -4.12
C ASP A 68 15.65 -1.00 -5.20
N ALA A 69 14.99 -2.09 -4.80
CA ALA A 69 14.23 -2.91 -5.73
C ALA A 69 13.11 -2.06 -6.36
N ARG A 70 13.06 -2.00 -7.70
CA ARG A 70 12.00 -1.24 -8.38
C ARG A 70 10.68 -2.01 -8.49
N SER A 71 10.65 -3.29 -8.11
CA SER A 71 9.50 -4.17 -8.15
C SER A 71 9.20 -4.73 -6.77
N TRP A 72 7.96 -5.16 -6.56
CA TRP A 72 7.55 -5.76 -5.29
C TRP A 72 8.44 -6.96 -4.91
N GLN A 73 8.80 -7.01 -3.63
CA GLN A 73 9.50 -8.10 -2.97
C GLN A 73 8.68 -8.53 -1.76
N PRO A 74 8.58 -9.84 -1.50
CA PRO A 74 7.88 -10.32 -0.32
C PRO A 74 8.57 -9.87 0.97
N GLY A 75 7.77 -9.71 2.03
CA GLY A 75 8.22 -9.34 3.36
C GLY A 75 8.02 -7.86 3.69
N ASP A 76 8.62 -7.45 4.79
CA ASP A 76 8.47 -6.14 5.41
C ASP A 76 9.45 -5.13 4.78
N ARG A 77 9.27 -4.82 3.48
CA ARG A 77 10.19 -3.98 2.70
C ARG A 77 9.70 -2.54 2.61
N ILE A 78 10.67 -1.62 2.61
CA ILE A 78 10.48 -0.19 2.37
C ILE A 78 11.31 0.17 1.14
N TYR A 79 10.70 0.82 0.17
CA TYR A 79 11.31 1.11 -1.12
C TYR A 79 11.85 2.53 -1.16
N ARG A 80 13.08 2.68 -1.63
CA ARG A 80 13.68 3.99 -1.90
C ARG A 80 13.14 4.55 -3.22
N ILE A 81 12.61 5.76 -3.19
CA ILE A 81 12.09 6.49 -4.35
C ILE A 81 12.76 7.87 -4.39
N GLY A 82 13.93 7.94 -5.03
CA GLY A 82 14.78 9.12 -4.93
C GLY A 82 15.24 9.32 -3.48
N ASP A 83 14.92 10.47 -2.88
CA ASP A 83 15.20 10.79 -1.47
C ASP A 83 14.05 10.39 -0.53
N ASN A 84 12.92 9.93 -1.09
CA ASN A 84 11.74 9.49 -0.35
C ASN A 84 11.77 7.97 -0.10
N VAL A 85 10.94 7.55 0.85
CA VAL A 85 10.67 6.15 1.16
C VAL A 85 9.18 5.86 1.05
N SER A 86 8.84 4.66 0.59
CA SER A 86 7.45 4.24 0.36
C SER A 86 7.28 2.76 0.66
N ILE A 87 6.10 2.34 1.13
CA ILE A 87 5.78 0.92 1.29
C ILE A 87 5.50 0.20 -0.03
N TYR A 88 5.32 0.95 -1.12
CA TYR A 88 5.17 0.42 -2.48
C TYR A 88 6.37 0.78 -3.37
N PRO A 89 6.76 -0.10 -4.32
CA PRO A 89 7.90 0.15 -5.19
C PRO A 89 7.62 1.26 -6.22
N ALA A 90 8.68 1.89 -6.72
CA ALA A 90 8.58 2.94 -7.74
C ALA A 90 7.77 2.53 -8.99
N SER A 91 7.85 1.25 -9.41
CA SER A 91 7.08 0.77 -10.57
C SER A 91 5.56 0.78 -10.36
N TRP A 92 5.08 0.71 -9.12
CA TRP A 92 3.66 0.81 -8.84
C TRP A 92 3.21 2.26 -8.99
N HIS A 93 3.94 3.19 -8.38
CA HIS A 93 3.72 4.62 -8.54
C HIS A 93 3.70 5.05 -10.01
N GLU A 94 4.67 4.60 -10.81
CA GLU A 94 4.75 4.90 -12.24
C GLU A 94 3.58 4.33 -13.08
N ARG A 95 2.98 3.20 -12.65
CA ARG A 95 1.91 2.51 -13.41
C ARG A 95 0.51 2.93 -12.97
N LEU A 96 0.34 3.26 -11.70
CA LEU A 96 -0.97 3.37 -11.06
C LEU A 96 -1.31 4.80 -10.62
N ALA A 97 -0.36 5.72 -10.49
CA ALA A 97 -0.66 7.08 -10.01
C ALA A 97 -1.66 7.84 -10.90
N ASP A 98 -1.70 7.55 -12.20
CA ASP A 98 -2.58 8.21 -13.17
C ASP A 98 -3.88 7.44 -13.45
N THR A 99 -4.13 6.30 -12.78
CA THR A 99 -5.36 5.50 -12.96
C THR A 99 -6.23 5.55 -11.71
N THR A 100 -7.54 5.53 -11.93
CA THR A 100 -8.52 5.28 -10.86
C THR A 100 -9.17 3.91 -11.03
N ASP A 101 -8.73 3.09 -12.00
CA ASP A 101 -9.33 1.78 -12.20
C ASP A 101 -8.80 0.77 -11.19
N LEU A 102 -9.65 0.36 -10.25
CA LEU A 102 -9.26 -0.60 -9.21
C LEU A 102 -8.90 -1.98 -9.78
N ALA A 103 -9.37 -2.33 -10.99
CA ALA A 103 -8.94 -3.55 -11.67
C ALA A 103 -7.45 -3.50 -12.02
N ASP A 104 -6.93 -2.36 -12.47
CA ASP A 104 -5.50 -2.17 -12.76
C ASP A 104 -4.64 -2.38 -11.50
N TYR A 105 -5.11 -1.86 -10.35
CA TYR A 105 -4.45 -2.08 -9.06
C TYR A 105 -4.41 -3.57 -8.70
N VAL A 106 -5.54 -4.27 -8.79
CA VAL A 106 -5.61 -5.71 -8.51
C VAL A 106 -4.68 -6.48 -9.44
N GLU A 107 -4.61 -6.14 -10.73
CA GLU A 107 -3.71 -6.78 -11.69
C GLU A 107 -2.24 -6.61 -11.28
N VAL A 108 -1.79 -5.39 -10.96
CA VAL A 108 -0.41 -5.10 -10.51
C VAL A 108 -0.07 -5.81 -9.20
N MET A 109 -1.01 -5.87 -8.26
CA MET A 109 -0.85 -6.59 -6.99
C MET A 109 -0.71 -8.10 -7.22
N LEU A 110 -1.48 -8.68 -8.14
CA LEU A 110 -1.42 -10.10 -8.47
C LEU A 110 -0.18 -10.48 -9.28
N GLU A 111 0.32 -9.61 -10.17
CA GLU A 111 1.61 -9.80 -10.85
C GLU A 111 2.77 -9.93 -9.85
N SER A 112 2.64 -9.22 -8.72
CA SER A 112 3.63 -9.15 -7.67
C SER A 112 3.65 -10.38 -6.76
N VAL A 113 2.59 -11.21 -6.81
CA VAL A 113 2.55 -12.53 -6.17
C VAL A 113 3.32 -13.51 -7.07
N ARG A 114 4.61 -13.69 -6.78
CA ARG A 114 5.40 -14.74 -7.46
C ARG A 114 4.85 -16.12 -7.09
N ALA A 115 4.40 -16.86 -8.08
CA ALA A 115 4.21 -18.29 -7.92
C ALA A 115 5.57 -18.96 -7.61
N PRO A 116 5.62 -19.98 -6.74
CA PRO A 116 6.81 -20.83 -6.61
C PRO A 116 7.23 -21.37 -7.98
N GLU A 117 8.54 -21.50 -8.23
CA GLU A 117 9.02 -22.06 -9.50
C GLU A 117 8.37 -23.43 -9.78
N GLY A 118 7.70 -23.54 -10.93
CA GLY A 118 7.01 -24.77 -11.35
C GLY A 118 5.53 -24.87 -10.95
N VAL A 119 4.95 -23.85 -10.32
CA VAL A 119 3.50 -23.77 -10.03
C VAL A 119 2.86 -22.74 -10.96
N GLU A 120 2.01 -23.18 -11.88
CA GLU A 120 1.06 -22.28 -12.54
C GLU A 120 -0.04 -21.95 -11.52
N ILE A 121 -0.07 -20.71 -11.06
CA ILE A 121 -1.20 -20.21 -10.27
C ILE A 121 -2.17 -19.53 -11.23
N ASP A 122 -3.42 -20.00 -11.23
CA ASP A 122 -4.50 -19.31 -11.91
C ASP A 122 -4.77 -17.96 -11.23
N ARG A 123 -4.34 -16.88 -11.88
CA ARG A 123 -4.43 -15.51 -11.35
C ARG A 123 -5.88 -15.04 -11.18
N GLY A 124 -6.82 -15.57 -11.96
CA GLY A 124 -8.25 -15.27 -11.79
C GLY A 124 -8.83 -15.86 -10.50
N SER A 125 -8.19 -16.92 -9.97
CA SER A 125 -8.57 -17.55 -8.70
C SER A 125 -7.89 -16.92 -7.47
N LEU A 126 -6.80 -16.16 -7.68
CA LEU A 126 -6.14 -15.37 -6.64
C LEU A 126 -6.92 -14.08 -6.37
N GLY A 127 -6.73 -13.53 -5.17
CA GLY A 127 -7.28 -12.22 -4.86
C GLY A 127 -6.42 -11.48 -3.87
N VAL A 128 -6.69 -10.19 -3.78
CA VAL A 128 -6.07 -9.27 -2.83
C VAL A 128 -7.06 -8.99 -1.72
N THR A 129 -6.59 -8.72 -0.51
CA THR A 129 -7.50 -8.27 0.54
C THR A 129 -8.03 -6.89 0.17
N GLN A 130 -9.28 -6.60 0.51
CA GLN A 130 -9.84 -5.27 0.29
C GLN A 130 -9.03 -4.19 1.02
N ASP A 131 -8.49 -4.49 2.21
CA ASP A 131 -7.70 -3.52 2.96
C ASP A 131 -6.37 -3.17 2.27
N ASP A 132 -5.67 -4.18 1.73
CA ASP A 132 -4.45 -3.97 0.96
C ASP A 132 -4.72 -3.16 -0.30
N LEU A 133 -5.82 -3.45 -1.02
CA LEU A 133 -6.22 -2.71 -2.21
C LEU A 133 -6.53 -1.24 -1.88
N LEU A 134 -7.36 -1.02 -0.85
CA LEU A 134 -7.72 0.34 -0.46
C LEU A 134 -6.51 1.14 0.02
N THR A 135 -5.59 0.49 0.75
CA THR A 135 -4.32 1.12 1.17
C THR A 135 -3.46 1.49 -0.03
N ALA A 136 -3.34 0.60 -1.03
CA ALA A 136 -2.57 0.89 -2.24
C ALA A 136 -3.14 2.06 -3.03
N VAL A 137 -4.47 2.14 -3.13
CA VAL A 137 -5.17 3.21 -3.84
C VAL A 137 -5.08 4.55 -3.09
N GLU A 138 -5.13 4.51 -1.76
CA GLU A 138 -4.96 5.68 -0.90
C GLU A 138 -3.56 6.28 -1.01
N ILE A 139 -2.52 5.44 -1.04
CA ILE A 139 -1.12 5.88 -1.10
C ILE A 139 -0.69 6.21 -2.53
N VAL A 140 -0.96 5.33 -3.50
CA VAL A 140 -0.42 5.46 -4.87
C VAL A 140 -1.32 6.32 -5.74
N GLY A 141 -2.65 6.20 -5.59
CA GLY A 141 -3.61 7.00 -6.34
C GLY A 141 -4.00 8.31 -5.66
N GLU A 142 -3.47 8.57 -4.46
CA GLU A 142 -3.82 9.72 -3.61
C GLU A 142 -5.34 9.89 -3.41
N MET A 143 -6.08 8.77 -3.42
CA MET A 143 -7.54 8.78 -3.33
C MET A 143 -8.04 8.59 -1.90
N ASP A 144 -8.99 9.42 -1.48
CA ASP A 144 -9.62 9.27 -0.17
C ASP A 144 -10.28 7.89 -0.01
N ARG A 145 -10.13 7.32 1.19
CA ARG A 145 -10.62 5.97 1.50
C ARG A 145 -12.12 5.80 1.30
N SER A 146 -12.93 6.83 1.53
CA SER A 146 -14.38 6.78 1.32
C SER A 146 -14.73 6.78 -0.17
N ASP A 147 -13.98 7.53 -0.97
CA ASP A 147 -14.11 7.55 -2.43
C ASP A 147 -13.67 6.22 -3.05
N SER A 148 -12.54 5.67 -2.61
CA SER A 148 -12.04 4.36 -3.03
C SER A 148 -13.03 3.24 -2.71
N ARG A 149 -13.69 3.27 -1.54
CA ARG A 149 -14.76 2.32 -1.19
C ARG A 149 -15.99 2.47 -2.08
N ARG A 150 -16.37 3.69 -2.40
CA ARG A 150 -17.50 3.97 -3.32
C ARG A 150 -17.18 3.45 -4.71
N LEU A 151 -15.95 3.66 -5.19
CA LEU A 151 -15.50 3.19 -6.48
C LEU A 151 -15.48 1.65 -6.55
N LEU A 152 -14.96 0.99 -5.51
CA LEU A 152 -14.98 -0.47 -5.39
C LEU A 152 -16.41 -1.02 -5.49
N LYS A 153 -17.37 -0.38 -4.80
CA LYS A 153 -18.78 -0.76 -4.89
C LYS A 153 -19.33 -0.59 -6.30
N ASN A 154 -19.00 0.50 -6.99
CA ASN A 154 -19.48 0.75 -8.35
C ASN A 154 -18.90 -0.25 -9.36
N GLN A 155 -17.58 -0.45 -9.35
CA GLN A 155 -16.91 -1.41 -10.22
C GLN A 155 -17.38 -2.86 -9.98
N ARG A 156 -17.74 -3.20 -8.74
CA ARG A 156 -18.41 -4.48 -8.45
C ARG A 156 -19.77 -4.61 -9.12
N LEU A 157 -20.57 -3.53 -9.14
CA LEU A 157 -21.88 -3.53 -9.79
C LEU A 157 -21.76 -3.58 -11.32
N GLU A 158 -20.68 -3.03 -11.86
CA GLU A 158 -20.35 -3.04 -13.29
C GLU A 158 -19.73 -4.37 -13.74
N GLY A 159 -19.24 -5.18 -12.80
CA GLY A 159 -18.68 -6.50 -13.05
C GLY A 159 -17.20 -6.51 -13.41
N SER A 160 -16.50 -5.39 -13.31
CA SER A 160 -15.04 -5.32 -13.49
C SER A 160 -14.27 -5.88 -12.30
N LEU A 161 -14.92 -6.02 -11.13
CA LEU A 161 -14.38 -6.67 -9.94
C LEU A 161 -15.40 -7.61 -9.29
N VAL A 162 -14.91 -8.68 -8.68
CA VAL A 162 -15.72 -9.65 -7.94
C VAL A 162 -15.22 -9.75 -6.50
N LEU A 163 -16.16 -9.77 -5.55
CA LEU A 163 -15.86 -10.03 -4.14
C LEU A 163 -16.33 -11.44 -3.77
N TYR A 164 -15.42 -12.26 -3.25
CA TYR A 164 -15.77 -13.57 -2.72
C TYR A 164 -15.72 -13.52 -1.18
N ALA A 165 -16.83 -13.93 -0.55
CA ALA A 165 -17.14 -13.94 0.89
C ALA A 165 -17.86 -12.69 1.44
N PHE A 166 -19.13 -12.56 1.10
CA PHE A 166 -20.11 -11.56 1.62
C PHE A 166 -20.28 -11.51 3.16
N GLN A 167 -19.52 -12.29 3.94
CA GLN A 167 -19.70 -12.45 5.39
C GLN A 167 -18.46 -12.12 6.25
N ASN A 168 -17.30 -11.80 5.67
CA ASN A 168 -16.10 -11.45 6.44
C ASN A 168 -15.62 -10.03 6.11
N PRO A 169 -15.15 -9.26 7.12
CA PRO A 169 -14.58 -7.92 6.92
C PRO A 169 -13.27 -7.91 6.12
N GLU A 170 -12.62 -9.07 5.95
CA GLU A 170 -11.47 -9.27 5.06
C GLU A 170 -11.95 -9.82 3.70
N GLU A 171 -12.76 -9.04 2.99
CA GLU A 171 -13.34 -9.44 1.70
C GLU A 171 -12.22 -9.54 0.64
N ILE A 172 -12.10 -10.69 -0.03
CA ILE A 172 -11.08 -10.91 -1.07
C ILE A 172 -11.59 -10.33 -2.39
N VAL A 173 -10.85 -9.39 -2.96
CA VAL A 173 -11.09 -8.75 -4.26
C VAL A 173 -10.38 -9.51 -5.37
N ARG A 174 -11.10 -9.78 -6.47
CA ARG A 174 -10.59 -10.50 -7.64
C ARG A 174 -11.02 -9.84 -8.93
N LEU A 175 -10.25 -10.11 -9.99
CA LEU A 175 -10.70 -9.89 -11.37
C LEU A 175 -11.79 -10.93 -11.72
N PRO A 176 -12.75 -10.59 -12.59
CA PRO A 176 -13.74 -11.55 -13.06
C PRO A 176 -13.07 -12.69 -13.83
N GLU A 177 -13.61 -13.91 -13.72
CA GLU A 177 -13.17 -15.03 -14.56
C GLU A 177 -13.45 -14.68 -16.02
N GLU A 178 -12.43 -14.78 -16.88
CA GLU A 178 -12.63 -14.66 -18.33
C GLU A 178 -13.56 -15.79 -18.77
N THR A 179 -14.85 -15.47 -18.91
CA THR A 179 -15.77 -16.42 -19.53
C THR A 179 -15.37 -16.46 -20.99
N ALA A 180 -14.67 -17.53 -21.39
CA ALA A 180 -14.43 -17.83 -22.79
C ALA A 180 -15.75 -17.62 -23.52
N THR A 181 -15.84 -16.54 -24.28
CA THR A 181 -17.00 -16.29 -25.13
C THR A 181 -16.88 -17.33 -26.23
N ASP A 182 -17.57 -18.44 -26.04
CA ASP A 182 -17.76 -19.49 -27.03
C ASP A 182 -18.46 -18.84 -28.23
N VAL A 183 -17.75 -18.73 -29.35
CA VAL A 183 -18.28 -18.31 -30.66
C VAL A 183 -18.24 -19.51 -31.61
#